data_AF-A0A124G6B1-F1
#
_entry.id   AF-A0A124G6B1-F1
#
_cell.length_a   1.000
_cell.length_b   1.000
_cell.length_c   1.000
_cell.angle_alpha   90.00
_cell.angle_beta   90.00
_cell.angle_gamma   90.00
#
_symmetry.space_group_name_H-M   'P 1'
#
loop_
_entity.id
_entity.type
_entity.pdbx_description
1 polymer ?
#
loop_
_entity_poly.entity_id
_entity_poly.type
_entity_poly.pdbx_seq_one_letter_code
_entity_poly.pdbx_strand_id
1 'polypeptide(L)'
;MEYYDVHTHQIFLEENDDPYHSCIFDVYPLEFEVAKESYNRHAFSCGIHPWYSEDSDTQMAYLNEIAPNPRIIAIGETGLDRLKGPSFEIQI
;
A
#
# COMPACT_ATOMS: atom_id res chain seq x y z
N MET A 1 -0.95 24.58 -10.61
CA MET A 1 -1.11 23.23 -11.16
C MET A 1 -1.09 22.31 -9.96
N GLU A 2 -2.11 21.50 -9.78
CA GLU A 2 -2.19 20.55 -8.67
C GLU A 2 -1.44 19.28 -9.10
N TYR A 3 -0.57 18.78 -8.23
CA TYR A 3 0.17 17.54 -8.45
C TYR A 3 -0.41 16.47 -7.54
N TYR A 4 -0.65 15.29 -8.12
CA TYR A 4 -1.14 14.13 -7.40
C TYR A 4 -0.02 13.09 -7.37
N ASP A 5 0.35 12.65 -6.17
CA ASP A 5 1.30 11.56 -6.00
C ASP A 5 0.54 10.23 -6.06
N VAL A 6 0.57 9.60 -7.22
CA VAL A 6 -0.20 8.37 -7.46
C VAL A 6 0.41 7.13 -6.80
N HIS A 7 1.58 7.24 -6.14
CA HIS A 7 2.19 6.14 -5.39
C HIS A 7 3.34 6.62 -4.50
N THR A 8 3.18 6.49 -3.18
CA THR A 8 4.26 6.79 -2.22
C THR A 8 4.36 5.76 -1.12
N HIS A 9 5.59 5.54 -0.64
CA HIS A 9 5.90 4.79 0.58
C HIS A 9 6.07 5.71 1.80
N GLN A 10 5.98 7.02 1.62
CA GLN A 10 6.24 8.02 2.66
C GLN A 10 5.24 9.16 2.57
N ILE A 11 4.57 9.44 3.69
CA ILE A 11 3.74 10.63 3.83
C ILE A 11 4.63 11.75 4.39
N PHE A 12 4.89 12.76 3.57
CA PHE A 12 5.61 13.96 4.00
C PHE A 12 4.65 14.88 4.75
N LEU A 13 4.88 15.07 6.05
CA LEU A 13 4.04 15.87 6.95
C LEU A 13 4.62 17.26 7.28
N GLU A 14 5.63 17.74 6.54
CA GLU A 14 6.39 18.93 6.94
C GLU A 14 5.63 20.26 6.77
N GLU A 15 5.86 21.16 7.73
CA GLU A 15 5.20 22.45 7.99
C GLU A 15 5.19 23.49 6.84
N ASN A 16 5.78 23.19 5.68
CA ASN A 16 5.97 24.14 4.59
C ASN A 16 5.44 23.69 3.22
N ASP A 17 4.81 22.51 3.11
CA ASP A 17 4.25 22.05 1.85
C ASP A 17 2.75 21.76 1.91
N ASP A 18 2.13 21.98 0.77
CA ASP A 18 0.70 22.11 0.52
C ASP A 18 -0.19 21.14 1.37
N PRO A 19 -1.09 21.63 2.25
CA PRO A 19 -2.05 20.80 2.99
C PRO A 19 -3.06 20.06 2.09
N TYR A 20 -2.94 20.23 0.77
CA TYR A 20 -3.69 19.55 -0.29
C TYR A 20 -2.86 18.52 -1.08
N HIS A 21 -1.61 18.19 -0.67
CA HIS A 21 -0.86 17.11 -1.31
C HIS A 21 -1.63 15.78 -1.21
N SER A 22 -2.28 15.42 -2.30
CA SER A 22 -3.11 14.22 -2.39
C SER A 22 -2.25 13.08 -2.91
N CYS A 23 -2.08 12.05 -2.08
CA CYS A 23 -1.31 10.87 -2.44
C CYS A 23 -2.10 9.56 -2.30
N ILE A 24 -1.60 8.53 -2.99
CA ILE A 24 -1.95 7.13 -2.76
C ILE A 24 -0.80 6.52 -1.95
N PHE A 25 -1.06 6.24 -0.69
CA PHE A 25 -0.07 5.68 0.23
C PHE A 25 -0.07 4.16 0.14
N ASP A 26 1.08 3.58 -0.17
CA ASP A 26 1.27 2.13 -0.25
C ASP A 26 1.37 1.51 1.13
N VAL A 27 0.54 0.48 1.37
CA VAL A 27 0.49 -0.23 2.65
C VAL A 27 0.33 -1.72 2.46
N TYR A 28 0.93 -2.50 3.36
CA TYR A 28 0.70 -3.94 3.42
C TYR A 28 -0.67 -4.27 4.04
N PRO A 29 -1.29 -5.42 3.70
CA PRO A 29 -2.62 -5.79 4.23
C PRO A 29 -2.72 -5.75 5.75
N LEU A 30 -1.66 -6.18 6.45
CA LEU A 30 -1.62 -6.23 7.91
C LEU A 30 -1.43 -4.85 8.58
N GLU A 31 -1.02 -3.83 7.82
CA GLU A 31 -0.73 -2.48 8.33
C GLU A 31 -1.87 -1.50 8.07
N PHE A 32 -2.78 -1.83 7.14
CA PHE A 32 -3.84 -0.94 6.69
C PHE A 32 -4.70 -0.37 7.83
N GLU A 33 -5.06 -1.20 8.81
CA GLU A 33 -5.92 -0.79 9.92
C GLU A 33 -5.27 0.29 10.80
N VAL A 34 -3.96 0.25 10.99
CA VAL A 34 -3.21 1.27 11.75
C VAL A 34 -2.98 2.50 10.88
N ALA A 35 -2.64 2.29 9.60
CA ALA A 35 -2.39 3.37 8.65
C ALA A 35 -3.64 4.22 8.39
N LYS A 36 -4.82 3.61 8.25
CA LYS A 36 -6.09 4.33 7.99
C LYS A 36 -6.48 5.26 9.14
N GLU A 37 -6.13 4.88 10.38
CA GLU A 37 -6.38 5.68 11.59
C GLU A 37 -5.38 6.83 11.71
N SER A 38 -4.11 6.56 11.39
CA SER A 38 -3.02 7.54 11.48
C SER A 38 -3.11 8.60 10.39
N TYR A 39 -3.62 8.22 9.21
CA TYR A 39 -3.73 9.07 8.04
C TYR A 39 -5.18 9.07 7.61
N ASN A 40 -5.93 10.14 7.90
CA ASN A 40 -7.39 10.19 7.70
C ASN A 40 -7.83 10.78 6.34
N ARG A 41 -6.94 11.43 5.59
CA ARG A 41 -7.26 12.12 4.33
C ARG A 41 -6.76 11.42 3.06
N HIS A 42 -5.81 10.51 3.18
CA HIS A 42 -5.11 9.90 2.03
C HIS A 42 -5.90 8.73 1.42
N ALA A 43 -5.66 8.43 0.15
CA ALA A 43 -6.06 7.16 -0.43
C ALA A 43 -4.94 6.14 -0.24
N PHE A 44 -5.23 4.86 -0.45
CA PHE A 44 -4.28 3.77 -0.28
C PHE A 44 -4.25 2.86 -1.49
N SER A 45 -3.07 2.33 -1.77
CA SER A 45 -2.89 1.05 -2.46
C SER A 45 -2.61 -0.01 -1.41
N CYS A 46 -3.17 -1.22 -1.60
CA CYS A 46 -2.84 -2.34 -0.75
C CYS A 46 -2.66 -3.63 -1.55
N GLY A 47 -1.58 -4.37 -1.28
CA GLY A 47 -1.22 -5.56 -2.03
C GLY A 47 -0.15 -6.39 -1.34
N ILE A 48 0.05 -7.60 -1.85
CA ILE A 48 1.09 -8.52 -1.38
C ILE A 48 2.35 -8.22 -2.19
N HIS A 49 3.34 -7.60 -1.56
CA HIS A 49 4.58 -7.24 -2.23
C HIS A 49 5.46 -8.48 -2.44
N PRO A 50 6.15 -8.62 -3.59
CA PRO A 50 6.98 -9.79 -3.89
C PRO A 50 7.97 -10.13 -2.78
N TRP A 51 8.54 -9.12 -2.13
CA TRP A 51 9.53 -9.29 -1.06
C TRP A 51 9.00 -10.00 0.19
N TYR A 52 7.68 -10.07 0.38
CA TYR A 52 7.03 -10.59 1.58
C TYR A 52 5.94 -11.63 1.25
N SER A 53 6.09 -12.35 0.14
CA SER A 53 5.09 -13.32 -0.37
C SER A 53 5.07 -14.67 0.35
N GLU A 54 5.93 -14.90 1.33
CA GLU A 54 6.03 -16.18 2.07
C GLU A 54 4.74 -16.56 2.82
N ASP A 55 3.96 -15.56 3.27
CA ASP A 55 2.68 -15.72 3.95
C ASP A 55 1.53 -15.12 3.11
N SER A 56 1.55 -15.39 1.81
CA SER A 56 0.59 -14.81 0.85
C SER A 56 -0.85 -15.24 1.14
N ASP A 57 -1.08 -16.47 1.60
CA ASP A 57 -2.42 -16.97 1.94
C ASP A 57 -3.09 -16.14 3.04
N THR A 58 -2.36 -15.90 4.14
CA THR A 58 -2.87 -15.08 5.25
C THR A 58 -3.08 -13.63 4.79
N GLN A 59 -2.10 -13.05 4.10
CA GLN A 59 -2.22 -11.69 3.56
C GLN A 59 -3.39 -11.55 2.58
N MET A 60 -3.67 -12.58 1.77
CA MET A 60 -4.78 -12.60 0.83
C MET A 60 -6.13 -12.64 1.55
N ALA A 61 -6.24 -13.37 2.66
CA ALA A 61 -7.45 -13.35 3.49
C ALA A 61 -7.73 -11.93 4.02
N TYR A 62 -6.72 -11.25 4.56
CA TYR A 62 -6.85 -9.86 5.01
C TYR A 62 -7.13 -8.90 3.86
N LEU A 63 -6.43 -9.03 2.73
CA LEU A 63 -6.63 -8.17 1.57
C LEU A 63 -8.07 -8.25 1.06
N ASN A 64 -8.66 -9.45 1.01
CA ASN A 64 -10.07 -9.63 0.63
C ASN A 64 -11.04 -8.95 1.61
N GLU A 65 -10.70 -8.91 2.90
CA GLU A 65 -11.51 -8.23 3.92
C GLU A 65 -11.45 -6.70 3.76
N ILE A 66 -10.26 -6.14 3.54
CA ILE A 66 -10.06 -4.69 3.53
C ILE A 66 -10.29 -4.05 2.15
N ALA A 67 -10.11 -4.77 1.04
CA ALA A 67 -10.22 -4.22 -0.32
C ALA A 67 -11.53 -3.48 -0.63
N PRO A 68 -12.70 -3.84 -0.05
CA PRO A 68 -13.94 -3.06 -0.21
C PRO A 68 -13.92 -1.67 0.45
N ASN A 69 -12.92 -1.35 1.28
CA ASN A 69 -12.82 -0.05 1.92
C ASN A 69 -12.71 1.06 0.84
N PRO A 70 -13.53 2.12 0.90
CA PRO A 70 -13.56 3.16 -0.14
C PRO A 70 -12.25 3.96 -0.25
N ARG A 71 -11.36 3.85 0.73
CA ARG A 71 -10.03 4.50 0.70
C ARG A 71 -8.96 3.62 0.08
N ILE A 72 -9.21 2.33 -0.15
CA ILE A 72 -8.36 1.48 -1.00
C ILE A 72 -8.83 1.66 -2.44
N ILE A 73 -8.02 2.36 -3.24
CA ILE A 73 -8.38 2.72 -4.63
C ILE A 73 -7.53 1.99 -5.67
N ALA A 74 -6.52 1.25 -5.22
CA ALA A 74 -5.65 0.43 -6.05
C ALA A 74 -5.23 -0.85 -5.30
N ILE A 75 -4.96 -1.92 -6.07
CA ILE A 75 -4.37 -3.15 -5.55
C ILE A 75 -2.90 -3.18 -5.95
N GLY A 76 -2.03 -3.33 -4.95
CA GLY A 76 -0.57 -3.20 -5.07
C GLY A 76 0.00 -2.46 -3.85
N GLU A 77 1.31 -2.33 -3.71
CA GLU A 77 2.35 -2.76 -4.64
C GLU A 77 2.50 -4.29 -4.67
N THR A 78 2.40 -4.88 -5.86
CA THR A 78 2.50 -6.32 -6.08
C THR A 78 3.17 -6.59 -7.42
N GLY A 79 3.67 -7.80 -7.63
CA GLY A 79 4.44 -8.16 -8.81
C GLY A 79 5.49 -9.19 -8.48
N LEU A 80 6.58 -9.19 -9.25
CA LEU A 80 7.69 -10.14 -9.11
C LEU A 80 9.00 -9.37 -9.05
N ASP A 81 9.85 -9.74 -8.10
CA ASP A 81 11.21 -9.23 -8.00
C ASP A 81 12.20 -10.40 -7.99
N ARG A 82 12.97 -10.52 -9.08
CA ARG A 82 13.96 -11.59 -9.26
C ARG A 82 15.23 -11.37 -8.42
N LEU A 83 15.44 -10.18 -7.88
CA LEU A 83 16.62 -9.80 -7.11
C LEU A 83 16.40 -9.86 -5.60
N LYS A 84 15.16 -9.69 -5.13
CA LYS A 84 14.86 -9.62 -3.70
C LYS A 84 13.53 -10.30 -3.34
N GLY A 85 13.48 -10.89 -2.15
CA GLY A 85 12.33 -11.63 -1.65
C GLY A 85 12.60 -13.15 -1.58
N PRO A 86 11.56 -13.95 -1.35
CA PRO A 86 11.64 -15.41 -1.43
C PRO A 86 11.85 -15.88 -2.87
N SER A 87 11.94 -17.20 -3.08
CA SER A 87 12.17 -17.76 -4.41
C SER A 87 11.07 -17.34 -5.40
N PHE A 88 11.39 -17.32 -6.69
CA PHE A 88 10.47 -16.86 -7.72
C PHE A 88 9.15 -17.65 -7.72
N GLU A 89 9.20 -18.93 -7.36
CA GLU A 89 8.03 -19.81 -7.23
C GLU A 89 7.11 -19.42 -6.06
N ILE A 90 7.64 -18.81 -5.00
CA ILE A 90 6.85 -18.33 -3.85
C ILE A 90 6.15 -17.00 -4.19
N GLN A 91 6.71 -16.21 -5.10
CA GLN A 91 6.17 -14.91 -5.50
C GLN A 91 5.01 -15.01 -6.51
N ILE A 92 4.72 -16.19 -7.06
CA ILE A 92 3.73 -16.44 -8.13
C ILE A 92 2.39 -16.92 -7.57
#